data_AF-A0A1G8L512-F1
#
_entry.id   AF-A0A1G8L512-F1
#
_cell.length_a   1.000
_cell.length_b   1.000
_cell.length_c   1.000
_cell.angle_alpha   90.00
_cell.angle_beta   90.00
_cell.angle_gamma   90.00
#
_symmetry.space_group_name_H-M   'P 1'
#
loop_
_entity.id
_entity.type
_entity.pdbx_description
1 polymer ?
#
loop_
_entity_poly.entity_id
_entity_poly.type
_entity_poly.pdbx_seq_one_letter_code
_entity_poly.pdbx_strand_id
1 'polypeptide(L)'
;MKSLARRSAEHYFIQGIKIFGLVMGLQVILAFEFFLMGAEMTDMLGYIVQNVVAFTGMFMILFNTIYAIYGPNWLDSVVLSMGARRKDVFWGQIIQQLTFITGCVIVSLAICFIFDRKMLVGFTFLAAAASILAGVIGTVIGYKIKKFGKIVMMIIIMIMACLGGVVGAMAAVGKQIHISALNNGLSLTVIGVGTIIVFILLELWAYKLNSKCMVN
;
A
#
# COMPACT_ATOMS: atom_id res chain seq x y z
N MET A 1 7.94 -24.46 -22.91
CA MET A 1 6.96 -24.19 -21.83
C MET A 1 7.65 -23.35 -20.75
N LYS A 2 7.05 -22.24 -20.28
CA LYS A 2 7.62 -21.48 -19.16
C LYS A 2 7.59 -22.33 -17.88
N SER A 3 8.58 -22.18 -17.00
CA SER A 3 8.60 -22.87 -15.71
C SER A 3 7.39 -22.45 -14.86
N LEU A 4 6.87 -23.36 -14.02
CA LEU A 4 5.72 -23.07 -13.15
C LEU A 4 5.97 -21.85 -12.25
N ALA A 5 7.18 -21.72 -11.70
CA ALA A 5 7.55 -20.59 -10.84
C ALA A 5 7.51 -19.24 -11.58
N ARG A 6 7.88 -19.23 -12.87
CA ARG A 6 7.78 -18.02 -13.69
C ARG A 6 6.32 -17.66 -13.98
N ARG A 7 5.48 -18.66 -14.25
CA ARG A 7 4.06 -18.46 -14.53
C ARG A 7 3.30 -17.95 -13.30
N SER A 8 3.61 -18.45 -12.10
CA SER A 8 3.03 -17.92 -10.86
C SER A 8 3.47 -16.47 -10.62
N ALA A 9 4.77 -16.17 -10.76
CA ALA A 9 5.29 -14.81 -10.63
C ALA A 9 4.60 -13.81 -11.59
N GLU A 10 4.38 -14.20 -12.84
CA GLU A 10 3.66 -13.38 -13.84
C GLU A 10 2.22 -13.07 -13.39
N HIS A 11 1.50 -14.03 -12.80
CA HIS A 11 0.16 -13.79 -12.26
C HIS A 11 0.15 -12.79 -11.10
N TYR A 12 1.08 -12.91 -10.15
CA TYR A 12 1.19 -11.98 -9.03
C TYR A 12 1.65 -10.58 -9.47
N PHE A 13 2.54 -10.49 -10.45
CA PHE A 13 2.97 -9.22 -11.04
C PHE A 13 1.82 -8.48 -11.72
N ILE A 14 1.06 -9.18 -12.58
CA ILE A 14 -0.13 -8.62 -13.23
C ILE A 14 -1.16 -8.18 -12.19
N GLN A 15 -1.33 -8.94 -11.10
CA GLN A 15 -2.22 -8.56 -10.02
C GLN A 15 -1.74 -7.27 -9.33
N GLY A 16 -0.44 -7.13 -9.06
CA GLY A 16 0.15 -5.90 -8.53
C GLY A 16 -0.13 -4.69 -9.42
N ILE A 17 0.03 -4.85 -10.74
CA ILE A 17 -0.30 -3.80 -11.73
C ILE A 17 -1.79 -3.46 -11.71
N LYS A 18 -2.68 -4.45 -11.62
CA LYS A 18 -4.14 -4.21 -11.57
C LYS A 18 -4.53 -3.39 -10.33
N ILE A 19 -3.94 -3.69 -9.17
CA ILE A 19 -4.17 -2.94 -7.93
C ILE A 19 -3.65 -1.52 -8.06
N PHE A 20 -2.43 -1.36 -8.60
CA PHE A 20 -1.87 -0.06 -8.90
C PHE A 20 -2.79 0.76 -9.83
N GLY A 21 -3.24 0.16 -10.94
CA GLY A 21 -4.15 0.80 -11.89
C GLY A 21 -5.49 1.21 -11.26
N LEU A 22 -6.04 0.40 -10.36
CA LEU A 22 -7.25 0.74 -9.60
C LEU A 22 -7.02 1.97 -8.72
N VAL A 23 -5.91 2.00 -7.97
CA VAL A 23 -5.56 3.14 -7.12
C VAL A 23 -5.34 4.40 -7.95
N MET A 24 -4.65 4.31 -9.10
CA MET A 24 -4.49 5.44 -10.01
C MET A 24 -5.83 5.93 -10.56
N GLY A 25 -6.75 5.03 -10.93
CA GLY A 25 -8.08 5.40 -11.38
C GLY A 25 -8.87 6.16 -10.31
N LEU A 26 -8.83 5.71 -9.05
CA LEU A 26 -9.44 6.43 -7.93
C LEU A 26 -8.78 7.80 -7.69
N GLN A 27 -7.46 7.89 -7.85
CA GLN A 27 -6.73 9.15 -7.71
C GLN A 27 -7.13 10.18 -8.76
N VAL A 28 -7.41 9.77 -9.99
CA VAL A 28 -7.89 10.68 -11.04
C VAL A 28 -9.26 11.27 -10.67
N ILE A 29 -10.17 10.44 -10.13
CA ILE A 29 -11.49 10.89 -9.68
C ILE A 29 -11.35 11.88 -8.53
N LEU A 30 -10.53 11.56 -7.52
CA LEU A 30 -10.28 12.46 -6.38
C LEU A 30 -9.59 13.76 -6.79
N ALA A 31 -8.64 13.70 -7.74
CA ALA A 31 -7.99 14.90 -8.25
C ALA A 31 -9.00 15.85 -8.92
N PHE A 32 -9.97 15.30 -9.64
CA PHE A 32 -11.07 16.09 -10.21
C PHE A 32 -11.98 16.67 -9.11
N GLU A 33 -12.29 15.92 -8.06
CA GLU A 33 -13.04 16.41 -6.91
C GLU A 33 -12.31 17.55 -6.18
N PHE A 34 -11.00 17.40 -5.93
CA PHE A 34 -10.19 18.47 -5.33
C PHE A 34 -10.04 19.67 -6.24
N PHE A 35 -10.09 19.49 -7.56
CA PHE A 35 -10.17 20.61 -8.50
C PHE A 35 -11.48 21.39 -8.33
N LEU A 36 -12.62 20.71 -8.18
CA LEU A 36 -13.89 21.39 -7.92
C LEU A 36 -13.92 22.09 -6.56
N MET A 37 -13.37 21.47 -5.52
CA MET A 37 -13.33 22.04 -4.16
C MET A 37 -12.30 23.16 -4.00
N GLY A 38 -11.20 23.11 -4.75
CA GLY A 38 -10.09 24.06 -4.66
C GLY A 38 -10.26 25.34 -5.48
N ALA A 39 -11.38 25.49 -6.21
CA ALA A 39 -11.60 26.61 -7.14
C ALA A 39 -11.53 28.00 -6.48
N GLU A 40 -11.79 28.08 -5.17
CA GLU A 40 -11.75 29.33 -4.39
C GLU A 40 -10.42 29.54 -3.64
N MET A 41 -9.48 28.58 -3.71
CA MET A 41 -8.20 28.67 -3.01
C MET A 41 -7.14 29.44 -3.82
N THR A 42 -6.34 30.26 -3.13
CA THR A 42 -5.24 31.04 -3.71
C THR A 42 -4.10 30.19 -4.30
N ASP A 43 -3.88 28.98 -3.79
CA ASP A 43 -2.94 27.98 -4.34
C ASP A 43 -3.67 26.65 -4.61
N MET A 44 -4.58 26.68 -5.58
CA MET A 44 -5.38 25.53 -6.02
C MET A 44 -4.50 24.34 -6.42
N LEU A 45 -3.43 24.58 -7.19
CA LEU A 45 -2.56 23.51 -7.68
C LEU A 45 -1.77 22.86 -6.53
N GLY A 46 -1.26 23.65 -5.58
CA GLY A 46 -0.63 23.13 -4.37
C GLY A 46 -1.56 22.28 -3.52
N TYR A 47 -2.80 22.74 -3.35
CA TYR A 47 -3.83 22.00 -2.63
C TYR A 47 -4.13 20.64 -3.28
N ILE A 48 -4.35 20.60 -4.60
CA ILE A 48 -4.64 19.35 -5.33
C ILE A 48 -3.46 18.38 -5.19
N VAL A 49 -2.23 18.85 -5.45
CA VAL A 49 -1.02 18.01 -5.40
C VAL A 49 -0.82 17.43 -3.99
N GLN A 50 -0.97 18.25 -2.96
CA GLN A 50 -0.82 17.80 -1.57
C GLN A 50 -1.84 16.71 -1.21
N ASN A 51 -3.10 16.90 -1.58
CA ASN A 51 -4.14 15.92 -1.29
C ASN A 51 -3.96 14.64 -2.09
N VAL A 52 -3.65 14.73 -3.39
CA VAL A 52 -3.39 13.54 -4.23
C VAL A 52 -2.25 12.69 -3.65
N VAL A 53 -1.14 13.30 -3.22
CA VAL A 53 -0.02 12.56 -2.62
C VAL A 53 -0.42 11.97 -1.26
N ALA A 54 -1.15 12.71 -0.42
CA ALA A 54 -1.63 12.23 0.87
C ALA A 54 -2.56 11.02 0.73
N PHE A 55 -3.56 11.11 -0.14
CA PHE A 55 -4.50 10.03 -0.42
C PHE A 55 -3.81 8.85 -1.12
N THR A 56 -2.79 9.09 -1.96
CA THR A 56 -2.01 8.00 -2.57
C THR A 56 -1.27 7.21 -1.48
N GLY A 57 -0.69 7.90 -0.50
CA GLY A 57 -0.09 7.26 0.68
C GLY A 57 -1.09 6.41 1.47
N MET A 58 -2.29 6.93 1.74
CA MET A 58 -3.34 6.20 2.45
C MET A 58 -3.83 4.98 1.68
N PHE A 59 -4.12 5.12 0.38
CA PHE A 59 -4.56 4.02 -0.47
C PHE A 59 -3.48 2.96 -0.62
N MET A 60 -2.21 3.35 -0.71
CA MET A 60 -1.10 2.42 -0.72
C MET A 60 -1.08 1.55 0.54
N ILE A 61 -1.33 2.11 1.73
CA ILE A 61 -1.39 1.32 2.97
C ILE A 61 -2.66 0.46 2.99
N LEU A 62 -3.83 1.06 2.73
CA LEU A 62 -5.12 0.39 2.79
C LEU A 62 -5.21 -0.78 1.81
N PHE A 63 -5.02 -0.54 0.52
CA PHE A 63 -5.17 -1.58 -0.50
C PHE A 63 -4.12 -2.68 -0.33
N ASN A 64 -2.88 -2.36 0.02
CA ASN A 64 -1.88 -3.40 0.28
C ASN A 64 -2.31 -4.33 1.43
N THR A 65 -2.87 -3.75 2.50
CA THR A 65 -3.38 -4.51 3.65
C THR A 65 -4.58 -5.39 3.28
N ILE A 66 -5.55 -4.83 2.55
CA ILE A 66 -6.74 -5.56 2.08
C ILE A 66 -6.31 -6.77 1.24
N TYR A 67 -5.48 -6.54 0.22
CA TYR A 67 -5.06 -7.61 -0.67
C TYR A 67 -4.16 -8.64 0.02
N ALA A 68 -3.39 -8.24 1.04
CA ALA A 68 -2.63 -9.20 1.86
C ALA A 68 -3.53 -10.08 2.75
N ILE A 69 -4.62 -9.52 3.30
CA ILE A 69 -5.59 -10.29 4.11
C ILE A 69 -6.35 -11.31 3.25
N TYR A 70 -6.76 -10.94 2.04
CA TYR A 70 -7.55 -11.81 1.15
C TYR A 70 -6.71 -12.69 0.21
N GLY A 71 -5.44 -12.35 0.00
CA GLY A 71 -4.49 -13.11 -0.84
C GLY A 71 -4.51 -14.63 -0.59
N PRO A 72 -4.41 -15.09 0.67
CA PRO A 72 -4.43 -16.51 1.04
C PRO A 72 -5.63 -17.32 0.54
N ASN A 73 -6.77 -16.67 0.31
CA ASN A 73 -8.00 -17.35 -0.10
C ASN A 73 -8.32 -17.15 -1.59
N TRP A 74 -7.90 -16.02 -2.19
CA TRP A 74 -8.32 -15.66 -3.54
C TRP A 74 -7.24 -15.89 -4.60
N LEU A 75 -6.04 -15.33 -4.44
CA LEU A 75 -4.98 -15.50 -5.44
C LEU A 75 -4.26 -16.82 -5.27
N ASP A 76 -4.00 -17.19 -4.02
CA ASP A 76 -3.23 -18.40 -3.71
C ASP A 76 -4.01 -19.65 -4.13
N SER A 77 -5.33 -19.68 -3.98
CA SER A 77 -6.17 -20.81 -4.41
C SER A 77 -6.10 -21.03 -5.93
N VAL A 78 -6.12 -19.94 -6.71
CA VAL A 78 -5.98 -19.98 -8.17
C VAL A 78 -4.59 -20.49 -8.56
N VAL A 79 -3.53 -19.96 -7.96
CA VAL A 79 -2.16 -20.35 -8.31
C VAL A 79 -1.82 -21.79 -7.86
N LEU A 80 -2.38 -22.23 -6.73
CA LEU A 80 -2.26 -23.62 -6.26
C LEU A 80 -3.03 -24.60 -7.16
N SER A 81 -4.20 -24.22 -7.69
CA SER A 81 -4.94 -25.03 -8.65
C SER A 81 -4.18 -25.27 -9.95
N MET A 82 -3.20 -24.40 -10.27
CA MET A 82 -2.29 -24.56 -11.41
C MET A 82 -1.05 -25.42 -11.10
N GLY A 83 -0.94 -25.98 -9.89
CA GLY A 83 0.16 -26.85 -9.47
C GLY A 83 1.40 -26.12 -8.91
N ALA A 84 1.29 -24.83 -8.57
CA ALA A 84 2.40 -24.08 -7.98
C ALA A 84 2.73 -24.57 -6.56
N ARG A 85 3.99 -24.46 -6.14
CA ARG A 85 4.40 -24.81 -4.77
C ARG A 85 4.14 -23.63 -3.83
N ARG A 86 3.92 -23.90 -2.54
CA ARG A 86 3.73 -22.86 -1.50
C ARG A 86 4.88 -21.85 -1.41
N LYS A 87 6.11 -22.28 -1.70
CA LYS A 87 7.26 -21.37 -1.80
C LYS A 87 7.11 -20.37 -2.96
N ASP A 88 6.51 -20.79 -4.08
CA ASP A 88 6.31 -19.96 -5.27
C ASP A 88 5.18 -18.94 -5.02
N VAL A 89 4.19 -19.31 -4.18
CA VAL A 89 3.13 -18.43 -3.66
C VAL A 89 3.70 -17.34 -2.76
N PHE A 90 4.61 -17.69 -1.84
CA PHE A 90 5.26 -16.72 -0.96
C PHE A 90 6.02 -15.66 -1.76
N TRP A 91 6.92 -16.07 -2.67
CA TRP A 91 7.65 -15.13 -3.54
C TRP A 91 6.71 -14.33 -4.45
N GLY A 92 5.62 -14.96 -4.91
CA GLY A 92 4.56 -14.28 -5.65
C GLY A 92 3.91 -13.13 -4.86
N GLN A 93 3.56 -13.36 -3.60
CA GLN A 93 2.97 -12.33 -2.72
C GLN A 93 3.91 -11.13 -2.55
N ILE A 94 5.21 -11.38 -2.39
CA ILE A 94 6.24 -10.31 -2.32
C ILE A 94 6.26 -9.52 -3.61
N ILE A 95 6.29 -10.19 -4.77
CA ILE A 95 6.29 -9.53 -6.08
C ILE A 95 5.05 -8.66 -6.24
N GLN A 96 3.87 -9.15 -5.86
CA GLN A 96 2.63 -8.38 -5.92
C GLN A 96 2.70 -7.11 -5.07
N GLN A 97 3.12 -7.23 -3.81
CA GLN A 97 3.22 -6.10 -2.87
C GLN A 97 4.23 -5.05 -3.38
N LEU A 98 5.44 -5.49 -3.76
CA LEU A 98 6.47 -4.59 -4.26
C LEU A 98 6.05 -3.91 -5.57
N THR A 99 5.45 -4.64 -6.50
CA THR A 99 4.99 -4.06 -7.78
C THR A 99 3.98 -2.94 -7.54
N PHE A 100 3.02 -3.16 -6.64
CA PHE A 100 2.03 -2.15 -6.28
C PHE A 100 2.66 -0.92 -5.59
N ILE A 101 3.44 -1.15 -4.53
CA ILE A 101 4.03 -0.08 -3.71
C ILE A 101 5.03 0.73 -4.54
N THR A 102 5.92 0.06 -5.28
CA THR A 102 6.89 0.75 -6.15
C THR A 102 6.20 1.58 -7.21
N GLY A 103 5.11 1.08 -7.83
CA GLY A 103 4.30 1.86 -8.76
C GLY A 103 3.75 3.13 -8.14
N CYS A 104 3.12 3.02 -6.96
CA CYS A 104 2.58 4.17 -6.22
C CYS A 104 3.66 5.18 -5.80
N VAL A 105 4.83 4.70 -5.37
CA VAL A 105 5.97 5.54 -4.98
C VAL A 105 6.52 6.30 -6.18
N ILE A 106 6.73 5.63 -7.33
CA ILE A 106 7.24 6.29 -8.55
C ILE A 106 6.32 7.43 -8.97
N VAL A 107 5.00 7.20 -9.01
CA VAL A 107 4.04 8.24 -9.39
C VAL A 107 4.03 9.38 -8.37
N SER A 108 3.99 9.06 -7.07
CA SER A 108 4.00 10.08 -6.01
C SER A 108 5.26 10.94 -6.05
N LEU A 109 6.43 10.33 -6.27
CA LEU A 109 7.69 11.05 -6.43
C LEU A 109 7.68 11.92 -7.68
N ALA A 110 7.22 11.39 -8.83
CA ALA A 110 7.11 12.17 -10.06
C ALA A 110 6.24 13.42 -9.86
N ILE A 111 5.09 13.28 -9.21
CA ILE A 111 4.21 14.41 -8.83
C ILE A 111 4.95 15.40 -7.92
N CYS A 112 5.64 14.92 -6.88
CA CYS A 112 6.40 15.78 -5.97
C CYS A 112 7.49 16.59 -6.67
N PHE A 113 8.20 15.99 -7.65
CA PHE A 113 9.27 16.67 -8.39
C PHE A 113 8.74 17.62 -9.46
N ILE A 114 7.70 17.23 -10.21
CA ILE A 114 7.11 18.06 -11.27
C ILE A 114 6.50 19.35 -10.69
N PHE A 115 5.89 19.27 -9.51
CA PHE A 115 5.21 20.41 -8.89
C PHE A 115 6.01 21.06 -7.73
N ASP A 116 7.31 20.76 -7.64
CA ASP A 116 8.26 21.26 -6.63
C ASP A 116 7.79 21.15 -5.17
N ARG A 117 7.03 20.08 -4.85
CA ARG A 117 6.54 19.79 -3.50
C ARG A 117 7.47 18.82 -2.76
N LYS A 118 8.74 19.20 -2.62
CA LYS A 118 9.80 18.38 -1.99
C LYS A 118 9.51 17.94 -0.55
N MET A 119 8.69 18.70 0.19
CA MET A 119 8.27 18.33 1.56
C MET A 119 7.44 17.04 1.63
N LEU A 120 6.80 16.63 0.52
CA LEU A 120 5.95 15.43 0.45
C LEU A 120 6.75 14.16 0.10
N VAL A 121 8.02 14.30 -0.27
CA VAL A 121 8.90 13.16 -0.59
C VAL A 121 9.10 12.28 0.65
N GLY A 122 9.41 12.88 1.81
CA GLY A 122 9.56 12.14 3.07
C GLY A 122 8.28 11.41 3.49
N PHE A 123 7.12 12.03 3.27
CA PHE A 123 5.82 11.38 3.50
C PHE A 123 5.61 10.16 2.61
N THR A 124 5.96 10.26 1.33
CA THR A 124 5.84 9.15 0.36
C THR A 124 6.65 7.93 0.82
N PHE A 125 7.89 8.14 1.27
CA PHE A 125 8.72 7.06 1.80
C PHE A 125 8.17 6.46 3.10
N LEU A 126 7.66 7.30 4.00
CA LEU A 126 7.05 6.82 5.24
C LEU A 126 5.77 6.02 4.97
N ALA A 127 4.94 6.46 4.03
CA ALA A 127 3.74 5.74 3.60
C ALA A 127 4.11 4.39 2.94
N ALA A 128 5.19 4.34 2.16
CA ALA A 128 5.67 3.10 1.55
C ALA A 128 6.15 2.10 2.61
N ALA A 129 6.94 2.58 3.58
CA ALA A 129 7.39 1.78 4.72
C ALA A 129 6.21 1.24 5.54
N ALA A 130 5.25 2.10 5.87
CA ALA A 130 4.03 1.71 6.58
C ALA A 130 3.20 0.71 5.76
N SER A 131 3.10 0.88 4.44
CA SER A 131 2.37 -0.04 3.57
C SER A 131 3.01 -1.42 3.52
N ILE A 132 4.34 -1.50 3.42
CA ILE A 132 5.09 -2.76 3.47
C ILE A 132 4.79 -3.51 4.77
N LEU A 133 4.88 -2.83 5.93
CA LEU A 133 4.58 -3.42 7.23
C LEU A 133 3.12 -3.87 7.35
N ALA A 134 2.19 -3.02 6.93
CA ALA A 134 0.77 -3.31 6.97
C ALA A 134 0.40 -4.48 6.04
N GLY A 135 1.08 -4.62 4.91
CA GLY A 135 1.02 -5.77 4.03
C GLY A 135 1.34 -7.06 4.78
N VAL A 136 2.50 -7.15 5.42
CA VAL A 136 2.90 -8.38 6.13
C VAL A 136 1.97 -8.69 7.32
N ILE A 137 1.58 -7.68 8.08
CA ILE A 137 0.58 -7.83 9.15
C ILE A 137 -0.73 -8.39 8.58
N GLY A 138 -1.17 -7.84 7.44
CA GLY A 138 -2.33 -8.32 6.70
C GLY A 138 -2.22 -9.79 6.30
N THR A 139 -1.06 -10.23 5.81
CA THR A 139 -0.85 -11.64 5.45
C THR A 139 -0.92 -12.56 6.68
N VAL A 140 -0.31 -12.16 7.81
CA VAL A 140 -0.38 -12.92 9.07
C VAL A 140 -1.83 -13.08 9.54
N ILE A 141 -2.62 -12.00 9.49
CA ILE A 141 -4.05 -12.02 9.83
C ILE A 141 -4.81 -12.94 8.86
N GLY A 142 -4.57 -12.82 7.56
CA GLY A 142 -5.21 -13.62 6.51
C GLY A 142 -5.00 -15.13 6.70
N TYR A 143 -3.78 -15.55 7.07
CA TYR A 143 -3.49 -16.97 7.33
C TYR A 143 -4.05 -17.48 8.67
N LYS A 144 -3.98 -16.70 9.76
CA LYS A 144 -4.42 -17.16 11.09
C LYS A 144 -5.92 -17.01 11.37
N ILE A 145 -6.55 -15.96 10.85
CA ILE A 145 -7.84 -15.48 11.31
C ILE A 145 -8.90 -15.62 10.19
N LYS A 146 -8.92 -16.78 9.51
CA LYS A 146 -9.90 -17.09 8.43
C LYS A 146 -11.35 -16.79 8.82
N LYS A 147 -11.70 -16.92 10.12
CA LYS A 147 -13.06 -16.73 10.63
C LYS A 147 -13.43 -15.28 11.01
N PHE A 148 -12.46 -14.41 11.30
CA PHE A 148 -12.70 -12.99 11.68
C PHE A 148 -12.10 -11.96 10.71
N GLY A 149 -11.60 -12.38 9.55
CA GLY A 149 -11.01 -11.47 8.55
C GLY A 149 -11.92 -10.28 8.18
N LYS A 150 -13.25 -10.48 8.16
CA LYS A 150 -14.22 -9.40 7.93
C LYS A 150 -14.24 -8.33 9.03
N ILE A 151 -14.12 -8.72 10.29
CA ILE A 151 -14.12 -7.79 11.43
C ILE A 151 -12.81 -7.00 11.47
N VAL A 152 -11.67 -7.67 11.24
CA VAL A 152 -10.38 -7.00 11.19
C VAL A 152 -10.31 -6.01 10.02
N MET A 153 -10.87 -6.37 8.87
CA MET A 153 -11.06 -5.47 7.73
C MET A 153 -11.92 -4.26 8.07
N MET A 154 -13.05 -4.47 8.75
CA MET A 154 -13.94 -3.37 9.15
C MET A 154 -13.22 -2.39 10.09
N ILE A 155 -12.40 -2.88 11.02
CA ILE A 155 -11.58 -2.05 11.90
C ILE A 155 -10.54 -1.27 11.10
N ILE A 156 -9.83 -1.90 10.16
CA ILE A 156 -8.81 -1.24 9.33
C ILE A 156 -9.45 -0.18 8.42
N ILE A 157 -10.58 -0.50 7.79
CA ILE A 157 -11.36 0.45 6.98
C ILE A 157 -11.82 1.62 7.86
N MET A 158 -12.32 1.35 9.08
CA MET A 158 -12.76 2.41 9.99
C MET A 158 -11.61 3.32 10.40
N ILE A 159 -10.42 2.78 10.72
CA ILE A 159 -9.23 3.57 11.02
C ILE A 159 -8.84 4.42 9.81
N MET A 160 -8.82 3.84 8.61
CA MET A 160 -8.47 4.56 7.38
C MET A 160 -9.52 5.60 6.98
N ALA A 161 -10.81 5.34 7.24
CA ALA A 161 -11.89 6.30 7.05
C ALA A 161 -11.80 7.45 8.04
N CYS A 162 -11.47 7.19 9.31
CA CYS A 162 -11.20 8.23 10.29
C CYS A 162 -9.98 9.07 9.89
N LEU A 163 -8.89 8.44 9.45
CA LEU A 163 -7.70 9.16 8.96
C LEU A 163 -8.00 9.98 7.70
N GLY A 164 -8.73 9.42 6.74
CA GLY A 164 -9.19 10.12 5.55
C GLY A 164 -10.12 11.29 5.89
N GLY A 165 -11.03 11.11 6.85
CA GLY A 165 -11.91 12.16 7.36
C GLY A 165 -11.15 13.28 8.09
N VAL A 166 -10.12 12.95 8.87
CA VAL A 166 -9.22 13.94 9.48
C VAL A 166 -8.46 14.72 8.41
N VAL A 167 -7.92 14.06 7.38
CA VAL A 167 -7.23 14.75 6.28
C VAL A 167 -8.19 15.61 5.46
N GLY A 168 -9.40 15.12 5.17
CA GLY A 168 -10.45 15.91 4.51
C GLY A 168 -10.87 17.13 5.33
N ALA A 169 -11.03 16.99 6.65
CA ALA A 169 -11.34 18.10 7.54
C ALA A 169 -10.18 19.11 7.64
N MET A 170 -8.93 18.66 7.69
CA MET A 170 -7.76 19.54 7.66
C MET A 170 -7.66 20.30 6.33
N ALA A 171 -7.98 19.63 5.22
CA ALA A 171 -8.03 20.23 3.89
C ALA A 171 -9.13 21.29 3.80
N ALA A 172 -10.32 21.05 4.36
CA ALA A 172 -11.42 22.02 4.40
C ALA A 172 -11.12 23.26 5.25
N VAL A 173 -10.33 23.11 6.32
CA VAL A 173 -9.92 24.22 7.21
C VAL A 173 -8.67 24.95 6.69
N GLY A 174 -8.13 24.56 5.52
CA GLY A 174 -6.95 25.18 4.92
C GLY A 174 -5.65 24.99 5.73
N LYS A 175 -5.63 24.04 6.68
CA LYS A 175 -4.42 23.76 7.49
C LYS A 175 -3.53 22.77 6.75
N GLN A 176 -2.32 23.20 6.43
CA GLN A 176 -1.30 22.33 5.86
C GLN A 176 -0.79 21.32 6.91
N ILE A 177 -0.70 20.04 6.52
CA ILE A 177 -0.11 18.99 7.35
C ILE A 177 1.37 19.33 7.60
N HIS A 178 1.73 19.64 8.85
CA HIS A 178 3.11 19.91 9.26
C HIS A 178 3.94 18.62 9.27
N ILE A 179 4.57 18.29 8.14
CA ILE A 179 5.47 17.12 7.97
C ILE A 179 6.95 17.51 8.10
N SER A 180 7.24 18.80 8.33
CA SER A 180 8.60 19.36 8.35
C SER A 180 9.54 18.70 9.35
N ALA A 181 9.04 18.16 10.48
CA ALA A 181 9.85 17.44 11.47
C ALA A 181 10.38 16.07 11.02
N LEU A 182 9.78 15.47 9.98
CA LEU A 182 10.11 14.13 9.48
C LEU A 182 11.15 14.13 8.35
N ASN A 183 11.51 15.30 7.82
CA ASN A 183 12.39 15.45 6.65
C ASN A 183 13.88 15.51 7.02
N ASN A 184 14.25 15.11 8.23
CA ASN A 184 15.65 14.96 8.62
C ASN A 184 16.22 13.67 8.02
N GLY A 185 17.36 13.76 7.31
CA GLY A 185 17.96 12.59 6.65
C GLY A 185 18.27 11.44 7.62
N LEU A 186 18.63 11.76 8.87
CA LEU A 186 18.87 10.78 9.92
C LEU A 186 17.60 10.01 10.32
N SER A 187 16.44 10.70 10.43
CA SER A 187 15.17 10.06 10.80
C SER A 187 14.63 9.15 9.70
N LEU A 188 14.77 9.55 8.43
CA LEU A 188 14.36 8.73 7.29
C LEU A 188 15.20 7.44 7.18
N THR A 189 16.51 7.54 7.45
CA THR A 189 17.41 6.37 7.40
C THR A 189 17.10 5.38 8.52
N VAL A 190 16.85 5.86 9.75
CA VAL A 190 16.47 5.02 10.89
C VAL A 190 15.11 4.34 10.66
N ILE A 191 14.13 5.07 10.14
CA ILE A 191 12.81 4.51 9.79
C ILE A 191 12.96 3.46 8.68
N GLY A 192 13.75 3.74 7.64
CA GLY A 192 14.00 2.79 6.55
C GLY A 192 14.63 1.48 7.04
N VAL A 193 15.73 1.56 7.80
CA VAL A 193 16.43 0.38 8.33
C VAL A 193 15.54 -0.38 9.33
N GLY A 194 14.86 0.31 10.23
CA GLY A 194 13.92 -0.31 11.17
C GLY A 194 12.77 -1.04 10.47
N THR A 195 12.22 -0.44 9.42
CA THR A 195 11.15 -1.04 8.61
C THR A 195 11.64 -2.31 7.91
N ILE A 196 12.84 -2.30 7.32
CA ILE A 196 13.42 -3.48 6.66
C ILE A 196 13.61 -4.62 7.66
N ILE A 197 14.13 -4.35 8.86
CA ILE A 197 14.32 -5.36 9.90
C ILE A 197 12.98 -5.96 10.33
N VAL A 198 11.99 -5.12 10.64
CA VAL A 198 10.65 -5.58 11.05
C VAL A 198 9.97 -6.34 9.90
N PHE A 199 10.10 -5.87 8.66
CA PHE A 199 9.59 -6.56 7.48
C PHE A 199 10.19 -7.96 7.35
N ILE A 200 11.52 -8.11 7.40
CA ILE A 200 12.18 -9.42 7.32
C ILE A 200 11.70 -10.35 8.45
N LEU A 201 11.61 -9.84 9.68
CA LEU A 201 11.15 -10.65 10.82
C LEU A 201 9.70 -11.13 10.65
N LEU A 202 8.81 -10.25 10.21
CA LEU A 202 7.41 -10.59 9.95
C LEU A 202 7.26 -11.50 8.74
N GLU A 203 8.09 -11.34 7.70
CA GLU A 203 8.11 -12.22 6.54
C GLU A 203 8.60 -13.62 6.89
N LEU A 204 9.64 -13.76 7.71
CA LEU A 204 10.09 -15.05 8.22
C LEU A 204 8.96 -15.76 8.99
N TRP A 205 8.14 -15.00 9.70
CA TRP A 205 6.97 -15.53 10.39
C TRP A 205 5.84 -15.90 9.41
N ALA A 206 5.57 -15.05 8.42
CA ALA A 206 4.61 -15.32 7.34
C ALA A 206 5.00 -16.57 6.53
N TYR A 207 6.28 -16.75 6.21
CA TYR A 207 6.82 -17.94 5.53
C TYR A 207 6.54 -19.22 6.33
N LYS A 208 6.76 -19.19 7.65
CA LYS A 208 6.44 -20.31 8.56
C LYS A 208 4.93 -20.58 8.66
N LEU A 209 4.08 -19.56 8.51
CA LEU A 209 2.62 -19.75 8.47
C LEU A 209 2.19 -20.35 7.13
N ASN A 210 2.78 -19.89 6.04
CA ASN A 210 2.49 -20.34 4.69
C ASN A 210 2.90 -21.82 4.45
N SER A 211 3.93 -22.29 5.16
CA SER A 211 4.33 -23.71 5.16
C SER A 211 3.43 -24.62 6.01
N LYS A 212 2.68 -24.07 6.98
CA LYS A 212 1.78 -24.82 7.88
C LYS A 212 0.32 -24.88 7.41
N CYS A 213 -0.13 -23.97 6.53
CA CYS A 213 -1.44 -24.07 5.89
C CYS A 213 -1.45 -25.18 4.82
N MET A 214 -1.28 -26.42 5.27
CA MET A 214 -1.66 -27.60 4.51
C MET A 214 -3.16 -27.54 4.23
N VAL A 215 -3.52 -27.99 3.03
CA VAL A 215 -4.89 -28.18 2.59
C VAL A 215 -5.59 -29.06 3.63
N ASN A 216 -6.66 -28.53 4.24
CA ASN A 216 -7.76 -29.39 4.69
C ASN A 216 -8.77 -29.43 3.55
#